data_AF-A0A1F7NBM0-F1
#
_entry.id   AF-A0A1F7NBM0-F1
#
_cell.length_a   1.000
_cell.length_b   1.000
_cell.length_c   1.000
_cell.angle_alpha   90.00
_cell.angle_beta   90.00
_cell.angle_gamma   90.00
#
_symmetry.space_group_name_H-M   'P 1'
#
loop_
_entity.id
_entity.type
_entity.pdbx_description
1 polymer ?
#
loop_
_entity_poly.entity_id
_entity_poly.type
_entity_poly.pdbx_seq_one_letter_code
_entity_poly.pdbx_strand_id
1 'polypeptide(L)' 'MAKILAVATHATDDPTKSTLAFITAVGAIGAGKEVTIGLVGEGVYLAKEAIAKTVHGVGFPPLPELIDKVVKGKVPVFV' A
#
# COMPACT_ATOMS: atom_id res chain seq x y z
N MET A 1 -3.24 -18.19 -13.98
CA MET A 1 -3.12 -17.92 -12.52
C MET A 1 -3.83 -16.61 -12.22
N ALA A 2 -4.56 -16.53 -11.10
CA ALA A 2 -5.21 -15.29 -10.68
C ALA A 2 -4.19 -14.33 -10.05
N LYS A 3 -4.36 -13.02 -10.28
CA LYS A 3 -3.53 -11.96 -9.70
C LYS A 3 -4.37 -11.07 -8.80
N ILE A 4 -3.77 -10.56 -7.74
CA ILE A 4 -4.43 -9.64 -6.81
C ILE A 4 -4.15 -8.21 -7.25
N LEU A 5 -5.21 -7.39 -7.33
CA LEU A 5 -5.10 -5.94 -7.41
C LEU A 5 -5.57 -5.36 -6.07
N ALA A 6 -4.64 -4.77 -5.32
CA ALA A 6 -4.94 -4.02 -4.12
C ALA A 6 -5.10 -2.54 -4.46
N VAL A 7 -6.19 -1.90 -4.05
CA VAL A 7 -6.48 -0.51 -4.43
C VAL A 7 -6.44 0.39 -3.21
N ALA A 8 -5.63 1.45 -3.25
CA ALA A 8 -5.62 2.51 -2.26
C ALA A 8 -6.41 3.71 -2.79
N THR A 9 -7.47 4.08 -2.06
CA THR A 9 -8.33 5.21 -2.42
C THR A 9 -8.27 6.38 -1.44
N HIS A 10 -7.54 6.21 -0.33
CA HIS A 10 -7.39 7.19 0.74
C HIS A 10 -5.90 7.45 0.98
N ALA A 11 -5.57 8.59 1.56
CA ALA A 11 -4.25 8.95 2.05
C ALA A 11 -4.34 9.48 3.49
N THR A 12 -4.17 10.79 3.68
CA THR A 12 -4.20 11.45 4.99
C THR A 12 -5.60 11.68 5.53
N ASP A 13 -6.62 11.63 4.66
CA ASP A 13 -8.03 11.73 5.00
C ASP A 13 -8.54 10.54 5.82
N ASP A 14 -7.97 9.34 5.60
CA ASP A 14 -8.18 8.16 6.44
C ASP A 14 -6.90 7.30 6.51
N PRO A 15 -6.03 7.54 7.51
CA PRO A 15 -4.74 6.84 7.66
C PRO A 15 -4.88 5.32 7.82
N THR A 16 -6.02 4.84 8.35
CA THR A 16 -6.24 3.40 8.55
C THR A 16 -6.58 2.74 7.22
N LYS A 17 -7.51 3.32 6.44
CA LYS A 17 -7.86 2.78 5.12
C LYS A 17 -6.72 2.87 4.11
N SER A 18 -5.95 3.97 4.13
CA SER A 18 -4.81 4.14 3.23
C SER A 18 -3.73 3.07 3.40
N THR A 19 -3.65 2.47 4.60
CA THR A 19 -2.71 1.39 4.93
C THR A 19 -3.14 0.03 4.37
N LEU A 20 -4.43 -0.19 4.08
CA LEU A 20 -4.97 -1.52 3.78
C LEU A 20 -4.41 -2.14 2.50
N ALA A 21 -4.23 -1.36 1.43
CA ALA A 21 -3.71 -1.88 0.17
C ALA A 21 -2.27 -2.42 0.31
N PHE A 22 -1.44 -1.76 1.13
CA PHE A 22 -0.07 -2.18 1.40
C PHE A 22 -0.03 -3.41 2.31
N ILE A 23 -0.91 -3.50 3.31
CA ILE A 23 -1.08 -4.71 4.12
C ILE A 23 -1.50 -5.90 3.26
N THR A 24 -2.47 -5.72 2.36
CA THR A 24 -2.88 -6.76 1.41
C THR A 24 -1.71 -7.22 0.54
N ALA A 25 -0.91 -6.28 0.02
CA ALA A 25 0.26 -6.61 -0.78
C ALA A 25 1.31 -7.40 0.01
N VAL A 26 1.63 -6.98 1.24
CA VAL A 26 2.56 -7.70 2.12
C VAL A 26 2.07 -9.11 2.43
N GLY A 27 0.79 -9.28 2.73
CA GLY A 27 0.19 -10.60 2.95
C GLY A 27 0.26 -11.49 1.70
N ALA A 28 -0.03 -10.93 0.53
CA ALA A 28 0.05 -11.65 -0.74
C ALA A 28 1.47 -12.12 -1.08
N ILE A 29 2.48 -11.27 -0.86
CA ILE A 29 3.90 -11.64 -0.99
C ILE A 29 4.21 -12.85 -0.08
N GLY A 30 3.85 -12.77 1.20
CA GLY A 30 4.09 -13.85 2.17
C GLY A 30 3.39 -15.17 1.81
N ALA A 31 2.25 -15.09 1.11
CA ALA A 31 1.51 -16.24 0.61
C ALA A 31 1.98 -16.74 -0.77
N GLY A 32 3.05 -16.17 -1.34
CA GLY A 32 3.57 -16.53 -2.66
C GLY A 32 2.59 -16.22 -3.81
N LYS A 33 1.76 -15.18 -3.66
CA LYS A 33 0.78 -14.75 -4.67
C LYS A 33 1.28 -13.52 -5.42
N GLU A 34 0.96 -13.46 -6.71
CA GLU A 34 1.18 -12.26 -7.52
C GLU A 34 0.21 -11.15 -7.11
N VAL A 35 0.74 -9.97 -6.82
CA VAL A 35 -0.02 -8.79 -6.41
C VAL A 35 0.51 -7.53 -7.09
N THR A 36 -0.39 -6.58 -7.29
CA THR A 36 -0.11 -5.21 -7.76
C THR A 36 -0.92 -4.21 -6.93
N ILE A 37 -0.47 -2.96 -6.86
CA ILE A 37 -1.18 -1.88 -6.17
C ILE A 37 -1.63 -0.83 -7.20
N GLY A 38 -2.89 -0.40 -7.11
CA GLY A 38 -3.41 0.77 -7.81
C GLY A 38 -3.70 1.89 -6.83
N LEU A 39 -3.12 3.07 -7.04
CA LEU A 39 -3.41 4.28 -6.31
C LEU A 39 -4.44 5.08 -7.09
N VAL A 40 -5.56 5.46 -6.48
CA VAL A 40 -6.65 6.16 -7.16
C VAL A 40 -7.22 7.25 -6.25
N GLY A 41 -7.64 8.38 -6.80
CA GLY A 41 -8.22 9.48 -6.03
C GLY A 41 -7.23 10.02 -4.99
N GLU A 42 -7.63 10.12 -3.72
CA GLU A 42 -6.73 10.58 -2.64
C GLU A 42 -5.49 9.67 -2.47
N GLY A 43 -5.64 8.38 -2.77
CA GLY A 43 -4.54 7.40 -2.66
C GLY A 43 -3.31 7.74 -3.49
N VAL A 44 -3.44 8.55 -4.55
CA VAL A 44 -2.30 8.98 -5.38
C VAL A 44 -1.28 9.80 -4.59
N TYR A 45 -1.70 10.49 -3.53
CA TYR A 45 -0.80 11.26 -2.68
C TYR A 45 0.19 10.38 -1.91
N LEU A 46 -0.11 9.09 -1.72
CA LEU A 46 0.81 8.13 -1.08
C LEU A 46 2.07 7.87 -1.91
N ALA A 47 2.08 8.21 -3.20
CA ALA A 47 3.28 8.19 -4.02
C ALA A 47 4.29 9.29 -3.63
N LYS A 48 3.84 10.33 -2.90
CA LYS A 48 4.71 11.39 -2.39
C LYS A 48 5.29 10.98 -1.05
N GLU A 49 6.60 10.81 -0.98
CA GLU A 49 7.31 10.39 0.24
C GLU A 49 6.96 11.25 1.46
N ALA A 50 6.86 12.58 1.29
CA ALA A 50 6.51 13.50 2.36
C ALA A 50 5.11 13.23 2.95
N ILE A 51 4.17 12.72 2.14
CA ILE A 51 2.82 12.35 2.60
C ILE A 51 2.83 10.94 3.18
N ALA A 52 3.48 9.98 2.51
CA ALA A 52 3.54 8.60 3.00
C ALA A 52 4.14 8.50 4.41
N LYS A 53 5.13 9.34 4.73
CA LYS A 53 5.75 9.43 6.05
C LYS A 53 4.81 9.91 7.17
N THR A 54 3.72 10.60 6.84
CA THR A 54 2.76 11.08 7.84
C THR A 54 1.62 10.08 8.09
N VAL A 55 1.57 8.97 7.32
CA VAL A 55 0.47 7.99 7.42
C VAL A 55 0.84 6.86 8.37
N HIS A 56 0.00 6.68 9.39
CA HIS A 56 0.07 5.55 10.31
C HIS A 56 -1.35 5.05 10.62
N GLY A 57 -1.72 3.91 10.04
CA GLY A 57 -2.99 3.25 10.32
C GLY A 57 -3.04 2.64 11.72
N VAL A 58 -4.21 2.72 12.37
CA VAL A 58 -4.39 2.18 13.73
C VAL A 58 -4.22 0.66 13.73
N GLY A 59 -3.34 0.15 14.58
CA GLY A 59 -3.09 -1.30 14.70
C GLY A 59 -2.19 -1.89 13.61
N PHE A 60 -1.61 -1.06 12.74
CA PHE A 60 -0.68 -1.47 11.69
C PHE A 60 0.72 -0.89 11.90
N PRO A 61 1.76 -1.45 11.25
CA PRO A 61 3.04 -0.78 11.13
C PRO A 61 2.90 0.58 10.43
N PRO A 62 3.82 1.53 10.68
CA PRO A 62 3.91 2.77 9.90
C PRO A 62 3.92 2.48 8.40
N LEU A 63 3.22 3.30 7.61
CA LEU A 63 3.12 3.08 6.16
C LEU A 63 4.49 2.95 5.45
N PRO A 64 5.53 3.73 5.80
CA PRO A 64 6.85 3.58 5.19
C PRO A 64 7.43 2.17 5.31
N GLU A 65 7.21 1.48 6.44
CA GLU A 65 7.71 0.11 6.61
C GLU A 65 7.01 -0.90 5.69
N LEU A 66 5.74 -0.64 5.38
CA LEU A 66 4.98 -1.47 4.45
C LEU A 66 5.38 -1.17 3.00
N ILE A 67 5.61 0.10 2.66
CA ILE A 67 6.16 0.51 1.36
C ILE A 67 7.51 -0.17 1.12
N ASP A 68 8.41 -0.19 2.12
CA ASP A 68 9.70 -0.87 2.01
C ASP A 68 9.55 -2.35 1.66
N LYS A 69 8.57 -3.04 2.26
CA LYS A 69 8.28 -4.46 1.95
C LYS A 69 7.73 -4.63 0.53
N VAL A 70 6.85 -3.73 0.09
CA VAL A 70 6.29 -3.69 -1.27
C VAL A 70 7.41 -3.48 -2.31
N VAL A 71 8.32 -2.52 -2.05
CA VAL A 71 9.47 -2.22 -2.92
C VAL A 71 10.44 -3.41 -2.96
N LYS A 72 10.79 -3.99 -1.82
CA LYS A 72 11.65 -5.19 -1.75
C LYS A 72 11.03 -6.38 -2.50
N GLY A 73 9.71 -6.54 -2.38
CA GLY A 73 8.93 -7.54 -3.10
C GLY A 73 8.76 -7.25 -4.59
N LYS A 74 9.27 -6.11 -5.09
CA LYS A 74 9.15 -5.65 -6.49
C LYS A 74 7.69 -5.64 -6.96
N VAL A 75 6.76 -5.33 -6.07
CA VAL A 75 5.34 -5.24 -6.39
C VAL A 75 5.12 -4.01 -7.28
N PRO A 76 4.52 -4.17 -8.48
CA PRO A 76 4.17 -3.05 -9.32
C PRO A 76 3.13 -2.15 -8.65
N VAL A 77 3.36 -0.84 -8.70
CA VAL A 77 2.46 0.20 -8.19
C VAL A 77 2.11 1.13 -9.33
N PHE A 78 0.82 1.36 -9.53
CA PHE A 78 0.27 2.23 -10.58
C PHE A 78 -0.46 3.42 -9.94
N VAL A 79 -0.48 4.55 -10.64
CA VAL A 79 -1.17 5.79 -10.27
C VAL A 79 -2.14 6.15 -11.39
#